data_AF-A0A8X8A6F3-F1
#
_entry.id   AF-A0A8X8A6F3-F1
#
_cell.length_a   1.000
_cell.length_b   1.000
_cell.length_c   1.000
_cell.angle_alpha   90.00
_cell.angle_beta   90.00
_cell.angle_gamma   90.00
#
_symmetry.space_group_name_H-M   'P 1'
#
loop_
_entity.id
_entity.type
_entity.pdbx_description
1 polymer ?
#
loop_
_entity_poly.entity_id
_entity_poly.type
_entity_poly.pdbx_seq_one_letter_code
_entity_poly.pdbx_strand_id
1 'polypeptide(L)'
;MAILSDHEEPQQKQQTPTSPSSFSFNTVLDPSNPLGFLDSALHFLSQKSDVLKNNVSPLVKEFKKRIRAEEDSKKAEEKRRAEKKKREEEKKRMRVPNKGNGLDMESHSWAQTQQEVTITVHVPPGTKSKDVVCDIKRKSVKVGLRGHSPILDGELFETIKIDDCIWNLEDQKTVSVLLTKFDRMNWWKSLLKGGPEIDIQKAEPEPSRLSDLDPEIRSTVEKMMFDQQQEQLGLPTSKEIENESLLKLFMAQNPNFSNKNPNIHFSNMNMK
;
A
#
# COMPACT_ATOMS: atom_id res chain seq x y z
N MET A 1 -74.86 -35.82 88.05
CA MET A 1 -75.69 -34.59 88.04
C MET A 1 -74.94 -33.53 87.24
N ALA A 2 -75.70 -32.66 86.58
CA ALA A 2 -75.30 -31.65 85.59
C ALA A 2 -74.33 -30.58 86.19
N ILE A 3 -73.75 -29.61 85.47
CA ILE A 3 -74.15 -28.82 84.29
C ILE A 3 -72.85 -28.25 83.65
N LEU A 4 -73.00 -27.77 82.40
CA LEU A 4 -72.24 -26.72 81.71
C LEU A 4 -71.13 -27.24 80.80
N SER A 5 -71.24 -26.91 79.50
CA SER A 5 -70.27 -26.03 78.84
C SER A 5 -70.70 -25.74 77.40
N ASP A 6 -70.40 -24.50 77.00
CA ASP A 6 -70.28 -23.97 75.65
C ASP A 6 -69.81 -24.97 74.60
N HIS A 7 -70.34 -24.85 73.38
CA HIS A 7 -69.47 -24.79 72.21
C HIS A 7 -70.17 -24.18 70.99
N GLU A 8 -69.42 -23.36 70.27
CA GLU A 8 -69.76 -22.55 69.11
C GLU A 8 -69.40 -23.31 67.82
N GLU A 9 -70.29 -23.33 66.82
CA GLU A 9 -70.03 -23.35 65.35
C GLU A 9 -71.38 -23.49 64.59
N PRO A 10 -71.60 -22.83 63.41
CA PRO A 10 -71.00 -23.31 62.18
C PRO A 10 -70.65 -22.26 61.10
N GLN A 11 -69.48 -22.50 60.47
CA GLN A 11 -69.27 -22.78 59.06
C GLN A 11 -69.98 -21.98 57.94
N GLN A 12 -69.10 -21.38 57.13
CA GLN A 12 -68.93 -21.61 55.68
C GLN A 12 -70.07 -21.25 54.73
N LYS A 13 -69.72 -20.38 53.78
CA LYS A 13 -69.70 -20.79 52.38
C LYS A 13 -68.38 -20.38 51.71
N GLN A 14 -67.60 -21.38 51.32
CA GLN A 14 -66.50 -21.26 50.36
C GLN A 14 -67.07 -20.96 48.97
N GLN A 15 -66.39 -20.09 48.20
CA GLN A 15 -65.75 -20.47 46.93
C GLN A 15 -64.87 -19.33 46.37
N THR A 16 -63.61 -19.71 46.12
CA THR A 16 -62.44 -19.08 45.45
C THR A 16 -62.64 -18.89 43.93
N PRO A 17 -61.67 -18.36 43.11
CA PRO A 17 -60.25 -18.04 43.36
C PRO A 17 -59.75 -16.65 42.87
N THR A 18 -58.65 -16.10 43.38
CA THR A 18 -57.30 -16.27 42.78
C THR A 18 -56.20 -15.77 43.73
N SER A 19 -55.15 -16.59 43.87
CA SER A 19 -53.97 -16.38 44.72
C SER A 19 -53.01 -15.32 44.13
N PRO A 20 -52.24 -14.58 44.94
CA PRO A 20 -51.11 -13.82 44.45
C PRO A 20 -49.95 -14.79 44.17
N SER A 21 -49.58 -14.96 42.90
CA SER A 21 -48.47 -15.82 42.49
C SER A 21 -47.14 -15.32 43.07
N SER A 22 -46.42 -16.21 43.77
CA SER A 22 -45.03 -15.99 44.18
C SER A 22 -44.11 -16.01 42.95
N PHE A 23 -43.60 -14.86 42.55
CA PHE A 23 -42.67 -14.77 41.42
C PHE A 23 -41.23 -15.08 41.87
N SER A 24 -40.64 -16.17 41.36
CA SER A 24 -39.26 -16.58 41.60
C SER A 24 -38.32 -16.07 40.49
N PHE A 25 -37.13 -15.60 40.87
CA PHE A 25 -36.09 -15.16 39.95
C PHE A 25 -35.08 -16.29 39.73
N ASN A 26 -35.17 -16.99 38.60
CA ASN A 26 -34.30 -18.13 38.27
C ASN A 26 -33.39 -17.79 37.08
N THR A 27 -32.38 -16.93 37.29
CA THR A 27 -31.29 -16.76 36.31
C THR A 27 -29.95 -16.97 36.99
N VAL A 28 -29.07 -17.73 36.34
CA VAL A 28 -27.73 -18.05 36.83
C VAL A 28 -26.75 -17.07 36.19
N LEU A 29 -25.80 -16.55 36.97
CA LEU A 29 -24.76 -15.66 36.46
C LEU A 29 -23.82 -16.47 35.55
N ASP A 30 -23.92 -16.28 34.24
CA ASP A 30 -23.00 -16.87 33.25
C ASP A 30 -21.79 -15.94 33.05
N PRO A 31 -20.56 -16.35 33.41
CA PRO A 31 -19.35 -15.56 33.22
C PRO A 31 -19.05 -15.25 31.75
N SER A 32 -19.57 -16.03 30.81
CA SER A 32 -19.36 -15.86 29.37
C SER A 32 -20.33 -14.85 28.75
N ASN A 33 -21.46 -14.57 29.42
CA ASN A 33 -22.43 -13.57 28.98
C ASN A 33 -23.05 -12.81 30.17
N PRO A 34 -22.25 -12.02 30.90
CA PRO A 34 -22.72 -11.30 32.09
C PRO A 34 -23.79 -10.25 31.75
N LEU A 35 -23.85 -9.77 30.51
CA LEU A 35 -24.84 -8.79 30.05
C LEU A 35 -26.26 -9.38 29.99
N GLY A 36 -26.41 -10.64 29.59
CA GLY A 36 -27.70 -11.31 29.53
C GLY A 36 -28.32 -11.54 30.92
N PHE A 37 -27.47 -11.83 31.91
CA PHE A 37 -27.88 -11.92 33.31
C PHE A 37 -28.38 -10.56 33.84
N LEU A 38 -27.61 -9.49 33.59
CA LEU A 38 -27.96 -8.15 34.06
C LEU A 38 -29.27 -7.64 33.44
N ASP A 39 -29.51 -7.87 32.14
CA ASP A 39 -30.78 -7.52 31.49
C ASP A 39 -31.97 -8.23 32.18
N SER A 40 -31.79 -9.52 32.52
CA SER A 40 -32.83 -10.34 33.16
C SER A 40 -33.11 -9.91 34.60
N ALA A 41 -32.05 -9.62 35.37
CA ALA A 41 -32.15 -9.11 36.73
C ALA A 41 -32.85 -7.74 36.78
N LEU A 42 -32.47 -6.83 35.87
CA LEU A 42 -33.11 -5.52 35.78
C LEU A 42 -34.59 -5.64 35.40
N HIS A 43 -34.90 -6.53 34.46
CA HIS A 43 -36.27 -6.78 34.03
C HIS A 43 -37.13 -7.28 35.19
N PHE A 44 -36.66 -8.26 35.95
CA PHE A 44 -37.35 -8.77 37.14
C PHE A 44 -37.55 -7.69 38.22
N LEU A 45 -36.53 -6.87 38.48
CA LEU A 45 -36.64 -5.76 39.44
C LEU A 45 -37.57 -4.65 38.96
N SER A 46 -37.59 -4.37 37.65
CA SER A 46 -38.52 -3.39 37.05
C SER A 46 -39.98 -3.83 37.15
N GLN A 47 -40.23 -5.14 37.19
CA GLN A 47 -41.57 -5.70 37.39
C GLN A 47 -42.08 -5.47 38.82
N LYS A 48 -41.17 -5.26 39.79
CA LYS A 48 -41.48 -5.03 41.21
C LYS A 48 -41.49 -3.55 41.65
N SER A 49 -40.90 -2.62 40.89
CA SER A 49 -40.78 -1.21 41.32
C SER A 49 -40.71 -0.21 40.15
N ASP A 50 -41.57 0.81 40.18
CA ASP A 50 -41.60 1.89 39.17
C ASP A 50 -40.47 2.92 39.33
N VAL A 51 -39.91 3.06 40.54
CA VAL A 51 -38.82 4.02 40.85
C VAL A 51 -37.51 3.64 40.13
N LEU A 52 -37.30 2.35 39.89
CA LEU A 52 -36.11 1.83 39.20
C LEU A 52 -36.18 2.01 37.67
N LYS A 53 -37.38 2.06 37.09
CA LYS A 53 -37.56 2.25 35.62
C LYS A 53 -37.01 3.58 35.13
N ASN A 54 -37.21 4.65 35.92
CA ASN A 54 -36.87 6.01 35.50
C ASN A 54 -35.38 6.36 35.68
N ASN A 55 -34.70 5.77 36.69
CA ASN A 55 -33.31 6.13 37.01
C ASN A 55 -32.26 5.07 36.61
N VAL A 56 -32.61 3.77 36.63
CA VAL A 56 -31.63 2.68 36.43
C VAL A 56 -31.58 2.20 34.98
N SER A 57 -32.71 2.21 34.26
CA SER A 57 -32.76 1.91 32.82
C SER A 57 -31.82 2.78 31.96
N PRO A 58 -31.76 4.12 32.12
CA PRO A 58 -30.82 4.94 31.35
C PRO A 58 -29.36 4.65 31.71
N LEU A 59 -29.06 4.37 32.99
CA LEU A 59 -27.70 4.04 33.45
C LEU A 59 -27.20 2.72 32.88
N VAL A 60 -28.05 1.69 32.83
CA VAL A 60 -27.71 0.38 32.23
C VAL A 60 -27.54 0.49 30.72
N LYS A 61 -28.38 1.29 30.04
CA LYS A 61 -28.21 1.58 28.60
C LYS A 61 -26.87 2.26 28.32
N GLU A 62 -26.48 3.24 29.15
CA GLU A 62 -25.21 3.94 29.03
C GLU A 62 -24.02 3.01 29.32
N PHE A 63 -24.11 2.16 30.34
CA PHE A 63 -23.07 1.19 30.66
C PHE A 63 -22.89 0.14 29.56
N LYS A 64 -24.00 -0.40 29.02
CA LYS A 64 -24.00 -1.34 27.89
C LYS A 64 -23.44 -0.69 26.62
N LYS A 65 -23.71 0.59 26.40
CA LYS A 65 -23.15 1.37 25.29
C LYS A 65 -21.63 1.54 25.44
N ARG A 66 -21.14 1.80 26.66
CA ARG A 66 -19.70 1.91 26.94
C ARG A 66 -18.96 0.58 26.76
N ILE A 67 -19.53 -0.53 27.25
CA ILE A 67 -18.94 -1.86 27.06
C ILE A 67 -18.86 -2.21 25.56
N ARG A 68 -19.94 -2.00 24.81
CA ARG A 68 -19.95 -2.23 23.35
C ARG A 68 -18.94 -1.33 22.63
N ALA A 69 -18.86 -0.06 23.00
CA ALA A 69 -17.87 0.87 22.43
C ALA A 69 -16.42 0.45 22.75
N GLU A 70 -16.17 -0.07 23.95
CA GLU A 70 -14.86 -0.59 24.35
C GLU A 70 -14.52 -1.87 23.59
N GLU A 71 -15.45 -2.81 23.44
CA GLU A 71 -15.29 -4.02 22.64
C GLU A 71 -15.03 -3.71 21.15
N ASP A 72 -15.78 -2.77 20.58
CA ASP A 72 -15.61 -2.33 19.19
C ASP A 72 -14.26 -1.62 19.00
N SER A 73 -13.82 -0.82 19.98
CA SER A 73 -12.51 -0.17 19.94
C SER A 73 -11.36 -1.19 19.98
N LYS A 74 -11.46 -2.22 20.84
CA LYS A 74 -10.47 -3.30 20.93
C LYS A 74 -10.41 -4.13 19.65
N LYS A 75 -11.56 -4.48 19.06
CA LYS A 75 -11.63 -5.16 17.76
C LYS A 75 -11.03 -4.32 16.63
N ALA A 76 -11.28 -3.01 16.63
CA ALA A 76 -10.72 -2.10 15.64
C ALA A 76 -9.20 -1.99 15.76
N GLU A 77 -8.67 -1.91 16.99
CA GLU A 77 -7.24 -1.86 17.25
C GLU A 77 -6.53 -3.19 16.91
N GLU A 78 -7.14 -4.32 17.25
CA GLU A 78 -6.63 -5.64 16.87
C GLU A 78 -6.58 -5.82 15.35
N LYS A 79 -7.65 -5.42 14.63
CA LYS A 79 -7.68 -5.43 13.16
C LYS A 79 -6.58 -4.55 12.56
N ARG A 80 -6.38 -3.33 13.10
CA ARG A 80 -5.29 -2.44 12.67
C ARG A 80 -3.90 -3.05 12.91
N ARG A 81 -3.70 -3.71 14.05
CA ARG A 81 -2.43 -4.37 14.38
C ARG A 81 -2.17 -5.59 13.50
N ALA A 82 -3.20 -6.39 13.21
CA ALA A 82 -3.11 -7.52 12.29
C ALA A 82 -2.79 -7.07 10.86
N GLU A 83 -3.45 -6.01 10.38
CA GLU A 83 -3.18 -5.41 9.06
C GLU A 83 -1.76 -4.83 8.97
N LYS A 84 -1.28 -4.17 10.02
CA LYS A 84 0.10 -3.67 10.10
C LYS A 84 1.12 -4.81 10.04
N LYS A 85 0.93 -5.88 10.81
CA LYS A 85 1.80 -7.06 10.79
C LYS A 85 1.81 -7.72 9.41
N LYS A 86 0.63 -7.89 8.79
CA LYS A 86 0.52 -8.45 7.44
C LYS A 86 1.29 -7.60 6.42
N ARG A 87 1.17 -6.27 6.49
CA ARG A 87 1.90 -5.35 5.60
C ARG A 87 3.42 -5.40 5.82
N GLU A 88 3.87 -5.56 7.06
CA GLU A 88 5.29 -5.74 7.38
C GLU A 88 5.84 -7.09 6.88
N GLU A 89 5.07 -8.17 7.00
CA GLU A 89 5.42 -9.47 6.45
C GLU A 89 5.45 -9.47 4.91
N GLU A 90 4.48 -8.81 4.27
CA GLU A 90 4.47 -8.61 2.82
C GLU A 90 5.70 -7.83 2.36
N LYS A 91 6.06 -6.74 3.05
CA LYS A 91 7.31 -6.00 2.76
C LYS A 91 8.57 -6.85 2.89
N LYS A 92 8.63 -7.76 3.87
CA LYS A 92 9.77 -8.68 4.01
C LYS A 92 9.86 -9.72 2.89
N ARG A 93 8.74 -10.04 2.22
CA ARG A 93 8.70 -10.97 1.08
C ARG A 93 9.03 -10.30 -0.26
N MET A 94 8.99 -8.95 -0.31
CA MET A 94 9.32 -8.21 -1.51
C MET A 94 10.81 -8.29 -1.81
N ARG A 95 11.13 -8.56 -3.07
CA ARG A 95 12.50 -8.65 -3.58
C ARG A 95 13.00 -7.28 -4.00
N VAL A 96 14.32 -7.12 -3.98
CA VAL A 96 14.97 -5.93 -4.54
C VAL A 96 14.86 -6.01 -6.06
N PRO A 97 14.38 -4.94 -6.74
CA PRO A 97 14.34 -4.91 -8.20
C PRO A 97 15.73 -5.05 -8.83
N ASN A 98 15.82 -5.60 -10.04
CA ASN A 98 17.02 -5.54 -10.87
C ASN A 98 17.21 -4.12 -11.46
N LYS A 99 18.30 -3.89 -12.22
CA LYS A 99 18.58 -2.59 -12.86
C LYS A 99 17.48 -2.10 -13.81
N GLY A 100 16.67 -3.02 -14.34
CA GLY A 100 15.52 -2.71 -15.18
C GLY A 100 14.21 -2.65 -14.39
N ASN A 101 14.25 -2.44 -13.07
CA ASN A 101 13.07 -2.33 -12.21
C ASN A 101 12.13 -3.55 -12.24
N GLY A 102 12.64 -4.73 -12.58
CA GLY A 102 11.92 -6.00 -12.57
C GLY A 102 12.65 -7.06 -11.74
N LEU A 103 12.67 -8.31 -12.20
CA LEU A 103 13.37 -9.41 -11.52
C LEU A 103 14.11 -10.33 -12.48
N ASP A 104 15.20 -10.87 -11.99
CA ASP A 104 15.92 -11.97 -12.60
C ASP A 104 15.51 -13.30 -11.95
N MET A 105 15.09 -14.26 -12.77
CA MET A 105 14.77 -15.63 -12.37
C MET A 105 15.65 -16.62 -13.14
N GLU A 106 15.57 -17.90 -12.79
CA GLU A 106 16.44 -18.92 -13.39
C GLU A 106 16.17 -19.14 -14.90
N SER A 107 14.91 -19.09 -15.33
CA SER A 107 14.51 -19.35 -16.72
C SER A 107 14.24 -18.09 -17.55
N HIS A 108 13.95 -16.98 -16.89
CA HIS A 108 13.60 -15.71 -17.53
C HIS A 108 13.91 -14.55 -16.59
N SER A 109 14.11 -13.38 -17.17
CA SER A 109 14.10 -12.12 -16.45
C SER A 109 13.03 -11.21 -17.03
N TRP A 110 12.64 -10.20 -16.26
CA TRP A 110 11.84 -9.12 -16.78
C TRP A 110 12.35 -7.79 -16.25
N ALA A 111 12.14 -6.77 -17.06
CA ALA A 111 12.39 -5.38 -16.78
C ALA A 111 11.13 -4.60 -17.12
N GLN A 112 11.01 -3.38 -16.61
CA GLN A 112 9.92 -2.50 -16.94
C GLN A 112 10.35 -1.03 -16.89
N THR A 113 9.66 -0.26 -17.70
CA THR A 113 9.60 1.19 -17.57
C THR A 113 8.22 1.57 -17.03
N GLN A 114 7.97 2.88 -16.92
CA GLN A 114 6.65 3.40 -16.59
C GLN A 114 5.57 2.92 -17.57
N GLN A 115 5.91 2.71 -18.85
CA GLN A 115 4.95 2.42 -19.93
C GLN A 115 4.98 0.97 -20.42
N GLU A 116 6.09 0.27 -20.25
CA GLU A 116 6.34 -1.02 -20.91
C GLU A 116 6.92 -2.05 -19.93
N VAL A 117 6.77 -3.33 -20.29
CA VAL A 117 7.41 -4.47 -19.62
C VAL A 117 8.15 -5.28 -20.67
N THR A 118 9.43 -5.55 -20.46
CA THR A 118 10.24 -6.41 -21.33
C THR A 118 10.53 -7.72 -20.61
N ILE A 119 10.13 -8.84 -21.21
CA ILE A 119 10.39 -10.19 -20.72
C ILE A 119 11.50 -10.79 -21.57
N THR A 120 12.54 -11.32 -20.93
CA THR A 120 13.66 -11.99 -21.59
C THR A 120 13.67 -13.45 -21.17
N VAL A 121 13.43 -14.36 -22.10
CA VAL A 121 13.37 -15.81 -21.84
C VAL A 121 14.53 -16.49 -22.54
N HIS A 122 15.32 -17.26 -21.79
CA HIS A 122 16.42 -18.03 -22.36
C HIS A 122 15.92 -19.31 -23.03
N VAL A 123 16.38 -19.58 -24.25
CA VAL A 123 16.05 -20.79 -25.02
C VAL A 123 17.35 -21.47 -25.49
N PRO A 124 17.32 -22.78 -25.78
CA PRO A 124 18.51 -23.49 -26.26
C PRO A 124 19.11 -22.83 -27.51
N PRO A 125 20.45 -22.74 -27.62
CA PRO A 125 21.10 -22.15 -28.79
C PRO A 125 20.71 -22.84 -30.10
N GLY A 126 20.49 -22.06 -31.16
CA GLY A 126 20.05 -22.56 -32.47
C GLY A 126 18.54 -22.75 -32.58
N THR A 127 17.76 -22.27 -31.59
CA THR A 127 16.31 -22.19 -31.67
C THR A 127 15.91 -21.36 -32.89
N LYS A 128 14.93 -21.83 -33.67
CA LYS A 128 14.39 -21.07 -34.80
C LYS A 128 13.04 -20.47 -34.41
N SER A 129 12.69 -19.31 -34.99
CA SER A 129 11.45 -18.60 -34.66
C SER A 129 10.19 -19.46 -34.86
N LYS A 130 10.21 -20.40 -35.82
CA LYS A 130 9.10 -21.34 -36.06
C LYS A 130 8.83 -22.31 -34.90
N ASP A 131 9.84 -22.55 -34.07
CA ASP A 131 9.80 -23.48 -32.95
C ASP A 131 9.43 -22.74 -31.64
N VAL A 132 9.42 -21.40 -31.66
CA VAL A 132 8.96 -20.55 -30.55
C VAL A 132 7.43 -20.48 -30.57
N VAL A 133 6.81 -20.68 -29.41
CA VAL A 133 5.39 -20.41 -29.17
C VAL A 133 5.31 -19.20 -28.25
N CYS A 134 4.78 -18.09 -28.75
CA CYS A 134 4.59 -16.86 -28.00
C CYS A 134 3.15 -16.35 -28.17
N ASP A 135 2.28 -16.65 -27.21
CA ASP A 135 0.89 -16.20 -27.20
C ASP A 135 0.72 -15.04 -26.22
N ILE A 136 0.40 -13.86 -26.75
CA ILE A 136 0.18 -12.64 -25.96
C ILE A 136 -1.31 -12.31 -26.00
N LYS A 137 -1.94 -12.22 -24.82
CA LYS A 137 -3.34 -11.79 -24.66
C LYS A 137 -3.42 -10.64 -23.66
N ARG A 138 -4.57 -9.95 -23.63
CA ARG A 138 -4.79 -8.74 -22.82
C ARG A 138 -4.37 -8.87 -21.35
N LYS A 139 -4.48 -10.06 -20.76
CA LYS A 139 -4.14 -10.36 -19.37
C LYS A 139 -3.31 -11.63 -19.20
N SER A 140 -2.75 -12.21 -20.25
CA SER A 140 -1.97 -13.43 -20.10
C SER A 140 -0.86 -13.51 -21.13
N VAL A 141 0.25 -14.11 -20.75
CA VAL A 141 1.37 -14.36 -21.64
C VAL A 141 1.77 -15.82 -21.54
N LYS A 142 2.09 -16.42 -22.69
CA LYS A 142 2.67 -17.74 -22.79
C LYS A 142 3.88 -17.69 -23.71
N VAL A 143 5.02 -18.15 -23.22
CA VAL A 143 6.28 -18.23 -23.97
C VAL A 143 6.89 -19.60 -23.74
N GLY A 144 7.26 -20.28 -24.82
CA GLY A 144 7.92 -21.57 -24.75
C GLY A 144 8.33 -22.11 -26.11
N LEU A 145 8.68 -23.39 -26.16
CA LEU A 145 9.03 -24.09 -27.39
C LEU A 145 7.93 -25.06 -27.78
N ARG A 146 7.69 -25.19 -29.09
CA ARG A 146 6.69 -26.10 -29.65
C ARG A 146 7.03 -27.54 -29.24
N GLY A 147 6.04 -28.23 -28.65
CA GLY A 147 6.20 -29.62 -28.19
C GLY A 147 6.85 -29.77 -26.81
N HIS A 148 7.20 -28.67 -26.13
CA HIS A 148 7.72 -28.67 -24.77
C HIS A 148 6.78 -27.95 -23.80
N SER A 149 6.99 -28.14 -22.50
CA SER A 149 6.32 -27.34 -21.47
C SER A 149 6.65 -25.85 -21.65
N PRO A 150 5.66 -24.94 -21.53
CA PRO A 150 5.91 -23.51 -21.58
C PRO A 150 6.92 -23.09 -20.51
N ILE A 151 7.83 -22.20 -20.88
CA ILE A 151 8.81 -21.63 -19.95
C ILE A 151 8.14 -20.57 -19.07
N LEU A 152 7.20 -19.82 -19.65
CA LEU A 152 6.36 -18.85 -18.97
C LEU A 152 4.91 -19.08 -19.43
N ASP A 153 3.99 -19.28 -18.48
CA ASP A 153 2.56 -19.37 -18.77
C ASP A 153 1.78 -18.88 -17.54
N GLY A 154 1.04 -17.78 -17.69
CA GLY A 154 0.26 -17.25 -16.58
C GLY A 154 -0.51 -15.97 -16.89
N GLU A 155 -1.33 -15.57 -15.91
CA GLU A 155 -2.03 -14.29 -15.93
C GLU A 155 -1.07 -13.16 -15.56
N LEU A 156 -0.98 -12.15 -16.42
CA LEU A 156 -0.21 -10.93 -16.20
C LEU A 156 -0.75 -10.17 -14.99
N PHE A 157 0.14 -9.44 -14.32
CA PHE A 157 -0.24 -8.62 -13.18
C PHE A 157 -1.35 -7.61 -13.52
N GLU A 158 -1.20 -6.92 -14.67
CA GLU A 158 -2.19 -5.97 -15.19
C GLU A 158 -2.47 -6.13 -16.68
N THR A 159 -3.45 -5.36 -17.17
CA THR A 159 -3.81 -5.35 -18.59
C THR A 159 -2.75 -4.70 -19.48
N ILE A 160 -2.61 -5.24 -20.68
CA ILE A 160 -1.73 -4.73 -21.74
C ILE A 160 -2.53 -4.36 -23.00
N LYS A 161 -1.96 -3.46 -23.80
CA LYS A 161 -2.45 -3.13 -25.14
C LYS A 161 -1.80 -4.07 -26.16
N ILE A 162 -2.53 -5.12 -26.53
CA ILE A 162 -2.02 -6.23 -27.38
C ILE A 162 -1.46 -5.71 -28.71
N ASP A 163 -2.11 -4.73 -29.34
CA ASP A 163 -1.72 -4.21 -30.66
C ASP A 163 -0.32 -3.56 -30.66
N ASP A 164 0.17 -3.13 -29.49
CA ASP A 164 1.48 -2.51 -29.31
C ASP A 164 2.47 -3.49 -28.64
N CYS A 165 2.18 -4.79 -28.64
CA CYS A 165 3.08 -5.80 -28.08
C CYS A 165 3.80 -6.54 -29.21
N ILE A 166 5.11 -6.72 -29.05
CA ILE A 166 5.95 -7.42 -30.03
C ILE A 166 6.83 -8.44 -29.34
N TRP A 167 7.25 -9.46 -30.08
CA TRP A 167 8.28 -10.37 -29.61
C TRP A 167 9.31 -10.61 -30.71
N ASN A 168 10.54 -10.88 -30.31
CA ASN A 168 11.63 -11.22 -31.20
C ASN A 168 12.48 -12.35 -30.62
N LEU A 169 13.22 -13.02 -31.50
CA LEU A 169 14.21 -14.03 -31.12
C LEU A 169 15.59 -13.46 -31.44
N GLU A 170 16.36 -13.16 -30.40
CA GLU A 170 17.70 -12.62 -30.47
C GLU A 170 18.73 -13.76 -30.42
N ASP A 171 19.71 -13.70 -31.33
CA ASP A 171 20.85 -14.62 -31.41
C ASP A 171 20.49 -16.13 -31.44
N GLN A 172 19.25 -16.48 -31.78
CA GLN A 172 18.73 -17.86 -31.71
C GLN A 172 18.88 -18.52 -30.31
N LYS A 173 18.95 -17.71 -29.25
CA LYS A 173 19.16 -18.17 -27.86
C LYS A 173 18.31 -17.42 -26.82
N THR A 174 17.67 -16.31 -27.19
CA THR A 174 16.91 -15.49 -26.24
C THR A 174 15.67 -14.91 -26.91
N VAL A 175 14.51 -15.16 -26.30
CA VAL A 175 13.23 -14.60 -26.75
C VAL A 175 12.96 -13.34 -25.92
N SER A 176 12.85 -12.19 -26.60
CA SER A 176 12.49 -10.93 -25.97
C SER A 176 11.04 -10.59 -26.31
N VAL A 177 10.22 -10.34 -25.29
CA VAL A 177 8.80 -9.98 -25.42
C VAL A 177 8.60 -8.59 -24.82
N LEU A 178 8.20 -7.63 -25.66
CA LEU A 178 7.83 -6.28 -25.24
C LEU A 178 6.32 -6.19 -25.08
N LEU A 179 5.87 -5.87 -23.87
CA LEU A 179 4.47 -5.68 -23.52
C LEU A 179 4.21 -4.20 -23.22
N THR A 180 3.25 -3.61 -23.93
CA THR A 180 2.82 -2.23 -23.67
C THR A 180 1.71 -2.22 -22.62
N LYS A 181 1.93 -1.54 -21.49
CA LYS A 181 0.94 -1.44 -20.42
C LYS A 181 -0.28 -0.66 -20.91
N PHE A 182 -1.47 -1.10 -20.50
CA PHE A 182 -2.68 -0.32 -20.72
C PHE A 182 -2.70 0.92 -19.83
N ASP A 183 -2.42 0.74 -18.53
CA ASP A 183 -2.17 1.83 -17.60
C ASP A 183 -0.67 2.17 -17.56
N ARG A 184 -0.34 3.31 -18.16
CA ARG A 184 1.03 3.82 -18.27
C ARG A 184 1.49 4.57 -17.02
N MET A 185 0.68 4.67 -15.97
CA MET A 185 1.04 5.33 -14.71
C MET A 185 1.42 4.34 -13.61
N ASN A 186 1.24 3.03 -13.83
CA ASN A 186 1.45 2.02 -12.80
C ASN A 186 2.71 1.16 -12.98
N TRP A 187 3.48 1.04 -11.91
CA TRP A 187 4.59 0.09 -11.80
C TRP A 187 4.08 -1.28 -11.41
N TRP A 188 4.53 -2.31 -12.11
CA TRP A 188 4.15 -3.67 -11.83
C TRP A 188 4.97 -4.19 -10.66
N LYS A 189 4.30 -4.65 -9.59
CA LYS A 189 5.00 -5.30 -8.49
C LYS A 189 5.40 -6.73 -8.81
N SER A 190 4.84 -7.35 -9.84
CA SER A 190 5.19 -8.70 -10.30
C SER A 190 4.90 -8.80 -11.79
N LEU A 191 5.54 -9.74 -12.48
CA LEU A 191 5.22 -10.05 -13.89
C LEU A 191 3.87 -10.77 -14.01
N LEU A 192 3.68 -11.81 -13.20
CA LEU A 192 2.48 -12.65 -13.17
C LEU A 192 1.73 -12.48 -11.84
N LYS A 193 0.41 -12.68 -11.86
CA LYS A 193 -0.39 -12.71 -10.62
C LYS A 193 0.02 -13.86 -9.72
N GLY A 194 0.22 -13.56 -8.45
CA GLY A 194 0.70 -14.52 -7.45
C GLY A 194 2.19 -14.87 -7.59
N GLY A 195 2.90 -14.24 -8.53
CA GLY A 195 4.35 -14.36 -8.69
C GLY A 195 5.15 -13.61 -7.61
N PRO A 196 6.49 -13.71 -7.64
CA PRO A 196 7.36 -12.99 -6.71
C PRO A 196 7.22 -11.48 -6.90
N GLU A 197 6.96 -10.76 -5.81
CA GLU A 197 6.77 -9.31 -5.84
C GLU A 197 8.09 -8.54 -5.59
N ILE A 198 8.21 -7.37 -6.21
CA ILE A 198 9.29 -6.40 -5.99
C ILE A 198 8.85 -5.21 -5.17
N ASP A 199 9.81 -4.61 -4.48
CA ASP A 199 9.63 -3.32 -3.83
C ASP A 199 9.70 -2.18 -4.84
N ILE A 200 8.54 -1.74 -5.33
CA ILE A 200 8.40 -0.63 -6.29
C ILE A 200 8.99 0.68 -5.74
N GLN A 201 9.11 0.86 -4.42
CA GLN A 201 9.66 2.10 -3.86
C GLN A 201 11.14 2.30 -4.18
N LYS A 202 11.83 1.23 -4.60
CA LYS A 202 13.23 1.24 -5.03
C LYS A 202 13.38 1.28 -6.55
N ALA A 203 12.27 1.36 -7.30
CA ALA A 203 12.34 1.49 -8.74
C ALA A 203 12.93 2.86 -9.09
N GLU A 204 13.98 2.87 -9.89
CA GLU A 204 14.59 4.09 -10.38
C GLU A 204 13.84 4.54 -11.63
N PRO A 205 13.28 5.77 -11.66
CA PRO A 205 12.68 6.28 -12.88
C PRO A 205 13.77 6.35 -13.97
N GLU A 206 13.40 6.01 -15.20
CA GLU A 206 14.27 6.17 -16.36
C GLU A 206 14.84 7.61 -16.35
N PRO A 207 16.17 7.78 -16.43
CA PRO A 207 16.75 9.12 -16.50
C PRO A 207 16.15 9.79 -17.72
N SER A 208 15.34 10.83 -17.49
CA SER A 208 14.67 11.55 -18.57
C SER A 208 15.74 11.97 -19.56
N ARG A 209 15.63 11.47 -20.80
CA ARG A 209 16.53 11.91 -21.85
C ARG A 209 16.27 13.38 -22.05
N LEU A 210 17.31 14.19 -21.90
CA LEU A 210 17.28 15.64 -22.16
C LEU A 210 16.65 15.97 -23.53
N SER A 211 16.66 15.03 -24.49
CA SER A 211 16.03 15.13 -25.80
C SER A 211 14.51 15.35 -25.78
N ASP A 212 13.83 14.89 -24.72
CA ASP A 212 12.38 14.87 -24.65
C ASP A 212 11.81 16.10 -23.92
N LEU A 213 12.71 16.96 -23.40
CA LEU A 213 12.38 18.23 -22.78
C LEU A 213 12.33 19.35 -23.83
N ASP A 214 11.43 20.31 -23.65
CA ASP A 214 11.38 21.52 -24.48
C ASP A 214 12.78 22.20 -24.51
N PRO A 215 13.20 22.80 -25.65
CA PRO A 215 14.56 23.32 -25.82
C PRO A 215 15.03 24.28 -24.71
N GLU A 216 14.11 25.04 -24.12
CA GLU A 216 14.38 25.99 -23.04
C GLU A 216 14.62 25.28 -21.69
N ILE A 217 13.81 24.26 -21.37
CA ILE A 217 13.98 23.44 -20.15
C ILE A 217 15.23 22.57 -20.28
N ARG A 218 15.48 22.01 -21.47
CA ARG A 218 16.67 21.23 -21.79
C ARG A 218 17.96 22.01 -21.53
N SER A 219 18.07 23.23 -22.07
CA SER A 219 19.22 24.11 -21.87
C SER A 219 19.46 24.41 -20.39
N THR A 220 18.38 24.61 -19.63
CA THR A 220 18.44 24.87 -18.19
C THR A 220 18.92 23.64 -17.40
N VAL A 221 18.41 22.44 -17.72
CA VAL A 221 18.80 21.19 -17.05
C VAL A 221 20.24 20.80 -17.44
N GLU A 222 20.63 20.96 -18.70
CA GLU A 222 22.02 20.74 -19.17
C GLU A 222 23.00 21.66 -18.43
N LYS A 223 22.67 22.95 -18.30
CA LYS A 223 23.48 23.92 -17.54
C LYS A 223 23.58 23.51 -16.06
N MET A 224 22.47 23.10 -15.45
CA MET A 224 22.45 22.67 -14.05
C MET A 224 23.25 21.39 -13.81
N MET A 225 23.20 20.42 -14.73
CA MET A 225 23.99 19.19 -14.67
C MET A 225 25.49 19.47 -14.85
N PHE A 226 25.85 20.35 -15.78
CA PHE A 226 27.23 20.78 -15.97
C PHE A 226 27.77 21.48 -14.72
N ASP A 227 27.02 22.44 -14.17
CA ASP A 227 27.42 23.19 -12.97
C ASP A 227 27.60 22.24 -11.78
N GLN A 228 26.68 21.30 -11.58
CA GLN A 228 26.77 20.29 -10.51
C GLN A 228 28.00 19.39 -10.67
N GLN A 229 28.37 19.03 -11.91
CA GLN A 229 29.57 18.23 -12.17
C GLN A 229 30.85 19.04 -11.93
N GLN A 230 30.89 20.31 -12.36
CA GLN A 230 32.03 21.20 -12.14
C GLN A 230 32.25 21.41 -10.63
N GLU A 231 31.19 21.65 -9.85
CA GLU A 231 31.27 21.79 -8.39
C GLU A 231 31.85 20.55 -7.71
N GLN A 232 31.44 19.35 -8.12
CA GLN A 232 32.01 18.10 -7.57
C GLN A 232 33.49 17.93 -7.90
N LEU A 233 33.92 18.43 -9.06
CA LEU A 233 35.32 18.41 -9.50
C LEU A 233 36.11 19.63 -8.98
N GLY A 234 35.47 20.54 -8.24
CA GLY A 234 36.07 21.80 -7.78
C GLY A 234 36.45 22.76 -8.92
N LEU A 235 35.83 22.59 -10.08
CA LEU A 235 36.07 23.38 -11.29
C LEU A 235 35.00 24.49 -11.41
N PRO A 236 35.28 25.56 -12.19
CA PRO A 236 34.36 26.69 -12.32
C PRO A 236 33.02 26.31 -12.97
N THR A 237 31.92 26.82 -12.43
CA THR A 237 30.57 26.66 -13.00
C THR A 237 30.39 27.49 -14.27
N SER A 238 29.32 27.23 -15.04
CA SER A 238 29.01 27.98 -16.27
C SER A 238 28.94 29.48 -16.05
N LYS A 239 28.39 29.92 -14.90
CA LYS A 239 28.31 31.35 -14.56
C LYS A 239 29.68 31.95 -14.27
N GLU A 240 30.57 31.19 -13.64
CA GLU A 240 31.93 31.64 -13.32
C GLU A 240 32.79 31.72 -14.58
N ILE A 241 32.66 30.75 -15.49
CA ILE A 241 33.33 30.76 -16.80
C ILE A 241 32.86 31.96 -17.63
N GLU A 242 31.56 32.24 -17.66
CA GLU A 242 30.98 33.38 -18.37
C GLU A 242 31.48 34.71 -17.78
N ASN A 243 31.50 34.81 -16.44
CA ASN A 243 32.00 35.98 -15.75
C ASN A 243 33.50 36.20 -15.98
N GLU A 244 34.32 35.15 -15.91
CA GLU A 244 35.75 35.22 -16.21
C GLU A 244 36.00 35.65 -17.66
N SER A 245 35.18 35.15 -18.60
CA SER A 245 35.26 35.52 -20.01
C SER A 245 34.92 37.00 -20.23
N LEU A 246 33.87 37.51 -19.57
CA LEU A 246 33.48 38.92 -19.62
C LEU A 246 34.55 39.83 -18.99
N LEU A 247 35.12 39.42 -17.85
CA LEU A 247 36.20 40.15 -17.21
C LEU A 247 37.43 40.23 -18.12
N LYS A 248 37.79 39.13 -18.78
CA LYS A 248 38.91 39.08 -19.73
C LYS A 248 38.68 39.99 -20.94
N LEU A 249 37.47 40.01 -21.49
CA LEU A 249 37.09 40.91 -22.58
C LEU A 249 37.19 42.38 -22.15
N PHE A 250 36.69 42.68 -20.94
CA PHE A 250 36.77 44.02 -20.37
C PHE A 250 38.21 44.49 -20.16
N MET A 251 39.09 43.61 -19.67
CA MET A 251 40.53 43.91 -19.50
C MET A 251 41.25 44.12 -20.83
N ALA A 252 40.89 43.36 -21.86
CA ALA A 252 41.46 43.53 -23.21
C ALA A 252 41.03 44.85 -23.87
N GLN A 253 39.79 45.28 -23.63
CA GLN A 253 39.28 46.57 -24.12
C GLN A 253 39.75 47.76 -23.27
N ASN A 254 40.14 47.54 -22.02
CA ASN A 254 40.62 48.57 -21.10
C ASN A 254 42.04 48.26 -20.58
N PRO A 255 43.07 48.29 -21.45
CA PRO A 255 44.44 47.93 -21.09
C PRO A 255 45.07 48.83 -20.00
N ASN A 256 44.52 50.04 -19.79
CA ASN A 256 44.96 50.96 -18.73
C ASN A 256 44.36 50.66 -17.33
N PHE A 257 43.39 49.75 -17.23
CA PHE A 257 42.72 49.40 -15.98
C PHE A 257 43.59 48.52 -15.08
N SER A 258 44.32 47.57 -15.66
CA SER A 258 45.24 46.69 -14.92
C SER A 258 46.47 47.43 -14.37
N ASN A 259 46.90 48.51 -15.05
CA ASN A 259 48.13 49.23 -14.72
C ASN A 259 47.99 50.22 -13.54
N LYS A 260 46.76 50.52 -13.10
CA LYS A 260 46.48 51.48 -12.01
C LYS A 260 46.11 50.83 -10.68
N ASN A 261 45.87 49.52 -10.63
CA ASN A 261 45.52 48.81 -9.39
C ASN A 261 46.13 47.39 -9.37
N PRO A 262 47.42 47.24 -9.02
CA PRO A 262 48.12 45.96 -9.02
C PRO A 262 47.73 45.02 -7.86
N ASN A 263 46.79 45.40 -6.98
CA ASN A 263 46.43 44.65 -5.76
C ASN A 263 44.97 44.14 -5.73
N ILE A 264 44.24 44.14 -6.84
CA ILE A 264 42.91 43.52 -6.86
C ILE A 264 43.06 42.02 -7.14
N HIS A 265 43.15 41.23 -6.07
CA HIS A 265 43.05 39.78 -6.14
C HIS A 265 41.55 39.42 -6.26
N PHE A 266 41.08 39.17 -7.48
CA PHE A 266 39.66 38.92 -7.78
C PHE A 266 39.11 37.60 -7.21
N SER A 267 39.97 36.74 -6.65
CA SER A 267 39.58 35.49 -6.00
C SER A 267 38.78 35.66 -4.70
N ASN A 268 38.55 36.89 -4.23
CA ASN A 268 37.74 37.18 -3.03
C ASN A 268 36.42 37.93 -3.30
N MET A 269 36.01 38.12 -4.56
CA MET A 269 34.67 38.62 -4.86
C MET A 269 33.65 37.48 -4.83
N ASN A 270 33.35 37.00 -3.63
CA ASN A 270 32.15 36.21 -3.38
C ASN A 270 30.95 37.20 -3.33
N MET A 271 30.39 37.52 -4.49
CA MET A 271 29.13 38.26 -4.55
C MET A 271 27.99 37.28 -4.26
N LYS A 272 27.39 37.44 -3.07
CA LYS A 272 26.13 36.80 -2.67
C LYS A 272 25.00 37.10 -3.66
#